data_AF-A0A3N5Z1W9-F1
#
_entry.id   AF-A0A3N5Z1W9-F1
#
_cell.length_a   1.000
_cell.length_b   1.000
_cell.length_c   1.000
_cell.angle_alpha   90.00
_cell.angle_beta   90.00
_cell.angle_gamma   90.00
#
_symmetry.space_group_name_H-M   'P 1'
#
loop_
_entity.id
_entity.type
_entity.pdbx_description
1 polymer ?
#
loop_
_entity_poly.entity_id
_entity_poly.type
_entity_poly.pdbx_seq_one_letter_code
_entity_poly.pdbx_strand_id
1 'polypeptide(L)' 'MALSQLTAGIAKVFEESFPAPFWIKAEIAKLNHYPSSGHCYPSLVEKEKGTIKAELRGTIWANDFMRINGNFIKITREP' A
#
# COMPACT_ATOMS: atom_id res chain seq x y z
N MET A 1 -15.48 -17.00 15.50
CA MET A 1 -14.91 -15.71 15.07
C MET A 1 -14.56 -15.81 13.60
N ALA A 2 -15.19 -15.02 12.74
CA ALA A 2 -14.87 -14.95 11.31
C ALA A 2 -13.70 -13.99 11.06
N LEU A 3 -12.97 -14.17 9.95
CA LEU A 3 -11.89 -13.26 9.55
C LEU A 3 -12.37 -11.80 9.46
N SER A 4 -13.59 -11.59 8.97
CA SER A 4 -14.23 -10.27 8.92
C SER A 4 -14.39 -9.63 10.31
N GLN A 5 -14.67 -10.43 11.34
CA GLN A 5 -14.80 -9.93 12.71
C GLN A 5 -13.45 -9.54 13.30
N LEU A 6 -12.41 -10.35 13.09
CA LEU A 6 -11.05 -10.04 13.56
C LEU A 6 -10.50 -8.78 12.88
N THR A 7 -10.63 -8.69 11.56
CA THR A 7 -10.13 -7.55 10.78
C THR A 7 -10.87 -6.25 11.13
N ALA A 8 -12.18 -6.30 11.38
CA ALA A 8 -12.93 -5.16 11.91
C ALA A 8 -12.43 -4.73 13.31
N GLY A 9 -12.10 -5.69 14.17
CA GLY A 9 -11.51 -5.40 15.49
C GLY A 9 -10.16 -4.70 15.39
N ILE A 10 -9.28 -5.16 14.49
CA ILE A 10 -7.99 -4.51 14.23
C ILE A 10 -8.20 -3.07 13.74
N ALA A 11 -9.09 -2.86 12.75
CA ALA A 11 -9.39 -1.53 12.24
C ALA A 11 -9.86 -0.57 13.34
N LYS A 12 -10.77 -1.03 14.21
CA LYS A 12 -11.27 -0.25 15.33
C LYS A 12 -10.17 0.18 16.30
N VAL A 13 -9.26 -0.73 16.66
CA VAL A 13 -8.12 -0.41 17.55
C VAL A 13 -7.23 0.67 16.92
N PHE A 14 -6.99 0.60 15.61
CA PHE A 14 -6.23 1.64 14.91
C PHE A 14 -6.96 2.99 14.90
N GLU A 15 -8.26 3.01 14.62
CA GLU A 15 -9.07 4.25 14.64
C GLU A 15 -9.09 4.91 16.03
N GLU A 16 -9.19 4.11 17.09
CA GLU A 16 -9.16 4.62 18.47
C GLU A 16 -7.76 5.10 18.90
N SER A 17 -6.70 4.44 18.41
CA SER A 17 -5.31 4.77 18.76
C SER A 17 -4.74 5.95 17.96
N PHE A 18 -5.24 6.17 16.75
CA PHE A 18 -4.75 7.19 15.82
C PHE A 18 -5.91 8.08 15.37
N PRO A 19 -6.25 9.14 16.13
CA PRO A 19 -7.45 9.96 15.89
C PRO A 19 -7.39 10.78 14.59
N ALA A 20 -6.25 10.82 13.91
CA ALA A 20 -6.07 11.46 12.62
C ALA A 20 -5.15 10.62 11.71
N PRO A 21 -5.33 10.69 10.38
CA PRO A 21 -4.39 10.10 9.44
C PRO A 21 -2.99 10.67 9.64
N PHE A 22 -1.98 9.82 9.53
CA PHE A 22 -0.58 10.22 9.60
C PHE A 22 0.19 9.70 8.40
N TRP A 23 1.25 10.43 8.04
CA TRP A 23 2.15 10.03 6.97
C TRP A 23 3.23 9.11 7.51
N ILE A 24 3.53 8.06 6.74
CA ILE A 24 4.67 7.19 6.97
C ILE A 24 5.67 7.36 5.84
N LYS A 25 6.95 7.12 6.14
CA LYS A 25 8.00 7.04 5.13
C LYS A 25 8.40 5.58 4.97
N ALA A 26 8.28 5.07 3.75
CA ALA A 26 8.66 3.70 3.39
C ALA A 26 9.14 3.66 1.93
N GLU A 27 9.88 2.62 1.58
CA GLU A 27 10.30 2.31 0.21
C GLU A 27 9.32 1.32 -0.43
N ILE A 28 9.01 1.49 -1.72
CA ILE A 28 8.33 0.45 -2.49
C ILE A 28 9.37 -0.60 -2.88
N ALA A 29 9.40 -1.74 -2.19
CA ALA A 29 10.30 -2.84 -2.53
C ALA A 29 9.88 -3.56 -3.81
N LYS A 30 8.56 -3.73 -3.98
CA LYS A 30 7.95 -4.34 -5.17
C LYS A 30 6.60 -3.69 -5.42
N LEU A 31 6.29 -3.34 -6.66
CA LEU A 31 4.96 -2.86 -7.04
C LEU A 31 3.96 -4.02 -7.24
N ASN A 32 4.44 -5.17 -7.72
CA ASN A 32 3.64 -6.35 -8.08
C ASN A 32 2.39 -6.01 -8.90
N HIS A 33 2.58 -5.35 -10.04
CA HIS A 33 1.52 -5.11 -11.00
C HIS A 33 1.24 -6.40 -11.81
N TYR A 34 -0.02 -6.81 -11.88
CA TYR A 34 -0.47 -7.98 -12.64
C TYR A 34 -1.28 -7.52 -13.87
N PRO A 35 -0.70 -7.52 -15.09
CA PRO A 35 -1.37 -6.97 -16.27
C PRO A 35 -2.70 -7.63 -16.63
N SER A 36 -2.88 -8.92 -16.28
CA SER A 36 -4.11 -9.66 -16.58
C SER A 36 -5.33 -9.18 -15.79
N SER A 37 -5.14 -8.78 -14.52
CA SER A 37 -6.20 -8.21 -13.67
C SER A 37 -6.14 -6.69 -13.57
N GLY A 38 -5.00 -6.09 -13.90
CA GLY A 38 -4.68 -4.68 -13.70
C GLY A 38 -4.41 -4.28 -12.24
N HIS A 39 -4.49 -5.21 -11.28
CA HIS A 39 -4.27 -4.92 -9.87
C HIS A 39 -2.77 -4.87 -9.53
N CYS A 40 -2.43 -4.04 -8.54
CA CYS A 40 -1.09 -4.04 -7.92
C CYS A 40 -1.17 -4.43 -6.46
N TYR A 41 -0.18 -5.21 -6.00
CA TYR A 41 -0.06 -5.61 -4.60
C TYR A 41 1.29 -5.18 -4.03
N PRO A 42 1.49 -3.87 -3.79
CA PRO A 42 2.79 -3.34 -3.43
C PRO A 42 3.28 -3.87 -2.08
N SER A 43 4.59 -4.10 -1.99
CA SER A 43 5.30 -4.33 -0.74
C SER A 43 6.05 -3.04 -0.36
N LEU A 44 5.69 -2.49 0.79
CA LEU A 44 6.27 -1.29 1.39
C LEU A 44 7.21 -1.73 2.51
N VAL A 45 8.46 -1.27 2.48
CA VAL A 45 9.49 -1.68 3.45
C VAL A 45 10.17 -0.48 4.08
N GLU A 46 10.53 -0.63 5.34
CA GLU A 46 11.53 0.21 6.01
C GLU A 46 12.84 -0.58 6.10
N LYS A 47 13.93 0.00 5.59
CA LYS A 47 15.26 -0.60 5.67
C LYS A 47 16.19 0.22 6.54
N GLU A 48 16.94 -0.47 7.39
CA GLU A 48 18.04 0.12 8.14
C GLU A 48 19.30 -0.74 7.91
N LYS A 49 20.39 -0.13 7.42
CA LYS A 49 21.68 -0.80 7.17
C LYS A 49 21.56 -2.09 6.34
N GLY A 50 20.70 -2.07 5.32
CA GLY A 50 20.49 -3.20 4.42
C GLY A 50 19.58 -4.31 4.97
N THR A 51 19.03 -4.17 6.18
CA THR A 51 18.07 -5.11 6.78
C THR A 51 16.67 -4.52 6.78
N ILE A 52 15.66 -5.32 6.44
CA ILE A 52 14.24 -4.93 6.53
C ILE A 52 13.83 -4.92 8.00
N LYS A 53 13.37 -3.77 8.49
CA LYS A 53 12.87 -3.58 9.85
C LYS A 53 11.36 -3.79 9.94
N ALA A 54 10.64 -3.32 8.94
CA ALA A 54 9.19 -3.43 8.84
C ALA A 54 8.79 -3.63 7.38
N GLU A 55 7.70 -4.38 7.17
CA GLU A 55 7.08 -4.57 5.87
C GLU A 55 5.55 -4.53 6.00
N LEU A 56 4.89 -3.81 5.09
CA LEU A 56 3.45 -3.84 4.91
C LEU A 56 3.12 -4.14 3.44
N ARG A 57 2.04 -4.90 3.22
CA ARG A 57 1.51 -5.15 1.87
C ARG A 57 0.26 -4.33 1.66
N GLY A 58 0.19 -3.68 0.50
CA GLY A 58 -0.98 -2.93 0.07
C GLY A 58 -1.72 -3.62 -1.07
N THR A 59 -2.89 -3.08 -1.39
CA THR A 59 -3.67 -3.43 -2.58
C THR A 59 -4.03 -2.15 -3.31
N ILE A 60 -3.74 -2.09 -4.60
CA ILE A 60 -4.19 -1.04 -5.50
C ILE A 60 -5.04 -1.73 -6.57
N TRP A 61 -6.33 -1.41 -6.59
CA TRP A 61 -7.25 -1.97 -7.59
C TRP A 61 -6.97 -1.39 -8.98
N ALA A 62 -7.46 -2.06 -10.02
CA ALA A 62 -7.08 -1.75 -11.40
C ALA A 62 -7.44 -0.32 -11.78
N ASN A 63 -8.64 0.13 -11.42
CA ASN A 63 -9.10 1.48 -11.71
C ASN A 63 -8.26 2.54 -10.98
N ASP A 64 -7.88 2.27 -9.73
CA ASP A 64 -6.99 3.16 -8.98
C ASP A 64 -5.59 3.17 -9.57
N PHE A 65 -5.06 2.01 -9.95
CA PHE A 65 -3.74 1.92 -10.57
C PHE A 65 -3.71 2.66 -11.90
N MET A 66 -4.69 2.47 -12.78
CA MET A 66 -4.79 3.20 -14.05
C MET A 66 -4.79 4.72 -13.83
N ARG A 67 -5.57 5.20 -12.87
CA ARG A 67 -5.64 6.63 -12.52
C ARG A 67 -4.33 7.15 -11.95
N ILE A 68 -3.72 6.42 -11.01
CA ILE A 68 -2.44 6.79 -10.39
C ILE A 68 -1.33 6.82 -11.44
N ASN A 69 -1.22 5.77 -12.24
CA ASN A 69 -0.19 5.63 -13.27
C ASN A 69 -0.34 6.70 -14.37
N GLY A 70 -1.57 6.98 -14.81
CA GLY A 70 -1.83 8.04 -15.78
C GLY A 70 -1.39 9.42 -15.26
N ASN A 71 -1.66 9.72 -13.99
CA ASN A 71 -1.20 10.96 -13.36
C ASN A 71 0.32 10.99 -13.18
N PHE A 72 0.93 9.86 -12.80
CA PHE A 72 2.38 9.74 -12.67
C PHE A 72 3.06 10.08 -14.00
N ILE A 73 2.72 9.38 -15.08
CA ILE A 73 3.27 9.62 -16.42
C ILE A 73 3.05 11.05 -16.88
N LYS A 74 1.86 11.62 -16.62
CA LYS A 74 1.56 13.02 -17.00
C LYS A 74 2.50 14.03 -16.31
N ILE A 75 2.86 13.78 -15.06
CA ILE A 75 3.68 14.69 -14.24
C ILE A 75 5.17 14.45 -14.48
N THR A 76 5.62 13.19 -14.45
CA THR A 76 7.04 12.83 -14.57
C THR A 76 7.51 12.80 -16.02
N ARG A 77 6.60 12.58 -16.97
CA ARG A 77 6.89 12.26 -18.38
C ARG A 77 7.71 10.99 -18.56
N GLU A 78 7.68 10.12 -17.55
CA GLU A 78 8.37 8.83 -17.56
C GLU A 78 7.32 7.71 -17.43
N PRO A 79 7.47 6.62 -18.21
CA PRO A 79 6.55 5.48 -18.18
C PRO A 79 6.65 4.64 -16.90
#